data_AF-A0A354B9S8-F1
#
_entry.id   AF-A0A354B9S8-F1
#
_cell.length_a   1.000
_cell.length_b   1.000
_cell.length_c   1.000
_cell.angle_alpha   90.00
_cell.angle_beta   90.00
_cell.angle_gamma   90.00
#
_symmetry.space_group_name_H-M   'P 1'
#
loop_
_entity.id
_entity.type
_entity.pdbx_description
1 polymer ?
#
loop_
_entity_poly.entity_id
_entity_poly.type
_entity_poly.pdbx_seq_one_letter_code
_entity_poly.pdbx_strand_id
1 'polypeptide(L)' 'VGSLVVAGAQTDACITSTLHGAVARGYGAVLVSDAHTTEDLSEWGGTDPASVISHANLMWSLHAVEGR' A
#
# COMPACT_ATOMS: atom_id res chain seq x y z
N VAL A 1 -6.38 0.88 19.89
CA VAL A 1 -5.47 0.28 18.88
C VAL A 1 -4.44 1.33 18.50
N GLY A 2 -3.15 1.00 18.43
CA GLY A 2 -2.07 1.97 18.14
C GLY A 2 -1.40 1.83 16.76
N SER A 3 -1.53 0.67 16.11
CA SER A 3 -0.97 0.39 14.79
C SER A 3 -1.86 -0.57 14.00
N LEU A 4 -1.81 -0.49 12.67
CA LEU A 4 -2.51 -1.35 11.73
C LEU A 4 -1.50 -2.14 10.88
N VAL A 5 -1.73 -3.45 10.73
CA VAL A 5 -1.04 -4.30 9.76
C VAL A 5 -2.02 -4.55 8.61
N VAL A 6 -1.65 -4.12 7.40
CA VAL A 6 -2.54 -4.04 6.25
C VAL A 6 -2.13 -5.04 5.18
N ALA A 7 -3.11 -5.83 4.73
CA ALA A 7 -3.05 -6.81 3.66
C ALA A 7 -4.40 -6.80 2.91
N GLY A 8 -4.41 -7.18 1.63
CA GLY A 8 -5.64 -7.30 0.82
C GLY A 8 -5.53 -6.71 -0.60
N ALA A 9 -6.65 -6.29 -1.17
CA ALA A 9 -6.71 -5.75 -2.53
C ALA A 9 -7.74 -4.60 -2.63
N GLN A 10 -7.63 -3.68 -3.59
CA GLN A 10 -6.53 -3.54 -4.56
C GLN A 10 -5.37 -2.68 -4.01
N THR A 11 -4.13 -3.02 -4.41
CA THR A 11 -2.88 -2.32 -4.03
C THR A 11 -3.00 -0.81 -4.24
N ASP A 12 -3.36 -0.40 -5.45
CA ASP A 12 -3.45 0.99 -5.94
C ASP A 12 -4.79 1.67 -5.66
N ALA A 13 -5.70 1.01 -4.94
CA ALA A 13 -6.95 1.61 -4.49
C ALA A 13 -7.09 1.54 -2.96
N CYS A 14 -7.87 0.58 -2.46
CA CYS A 14 -8.23 0.47 -1.05
C CYS A 14 -7.01 0.33 -0.14
N ILE A 15 -5.99 -0.43 -0.54
CA ILE A 15 -4.80 -0.68 0.27
C ILE A 15 -4.00 0.60 0.46
N THR A 16 -3.59 1.24 -0.63
CA THR A 16 -2.87 2.52 -0.58
C THR A 16 -3.67 3.61 0.13
N SER A 17 -4.98 3.71 -0.12
CA SER A 17 -5.84 4.70 0.55
C SER A 17 -5.94 4.46 2.07
N THR A 18 -6.04 3.20 2.48
CA THR A 18 -6.14 2.82 3.91
C THR A 18 -4.84 3.08 4.64
N LEU A 19 -3.70 2.72 4.04
CA LEU A 19 -2.37 2.96 4.59
C LEU A 19 -2.15 4.45 4.88
N HIS A 20 -2.38 5.32 3.89
CA HIS A 20 -2.27 6.77 4.08
C HIS A 20 -3.32 7.30 5.05
N GLY A 21 -4.55 6.76 5.00
CA GLY A 21 -5.61 7.12 5.94
C GLY A 21 -5.28 6.79 7.40
N ALA A 22 -4.55 5.70 7.64
CA ALA A 22 -4.08 5.29 8.96
C ALA A 22 -3.04 6.29 9.50
N VAL A 23 -2.05 6.63 8.67
CA VAL A 23 -1.01 7.63 9.00
C VAL A 23 -1.64 9.00 9.31
N ALA A 24 -2.57 9.46 8.46
CA ALA A 24 -3.26 10.74 8.65
C ALA A 24 -4.08 10.79 9.96
N ARG A 25 -4.52 9.64 10.48
CA ARG A 25 -5.26 9.53 11.75
C ARG A 25 -4.35 9.25 12.95
N GLY A 26 -3.04 9.20 12.75
CA GLY A 26 -2.05 9.01 13.80
C GLY A 26 -1.77 7.56 14.20
N TYR A 27 -2.23 6.58 13.42
CA TYR A 27 -1.86 5.18 13.62
C TYR A 27 -0.48 4.88 13.02
N GLY A 28 0.26 3.97 13.62
CA GLY A 28 1.30 3.24 12.90
C GLY A 28 0.68 2.38 11.79
N ALA A 29 1.38 2.18 10.69
CA ALA A 29 0.87 1.41 9.56
C ALA A 29 1.98 0.58 8.90
N VAL A 30 1.78 -0.74 8.84
CA VAL A 30 2.68 -1.71 8.19
C VAL A 30 1.93 -2.33 7.02
N LEU A 31 2.50 -2.24 5.83
CA LEU A 31 2.06 -3.02 4.67
C LEU A 31 2.73 -4.40 4.72
N VAL A 32 1.94 -5.47 4.59
CA VAL A 32 2.46 -6.84 4.44
C VAL A 32 2.82 -7.07 2.98
N SER A 33 4.11 -7.03 2.66
CA SER A 33 4.61 -6.87 1.28
C SER A 33 4.25 -8.01 0.31
N ASP A 34 3.94 -9.19 0.83
CA ASP A 34 3.58 -10.39 0.07
C ASP A 34 2.08 -10.76 0.19
N ALA A 35 1.28 -9.89 0.80
CA ALA A 35 -0.15 -10.12 1.03
C ALA A 35 -1.03 -8.98 0.50
N HIS A 36 -0.64 -8.36 -0.60
CA HIS A 36 -1.50 -7.44 -1.35
C HIS A 36 -1.38 -7.62 -2.88
N THR A 37 -2.44 -7.28 -3.62
CA THR A 37 -2.50 -7.46 -5.08
C THR A 37 -3.43 -6.46 -5.76
N THR A 38 -3.41 -6.40 -7.10
CA THR A 38 -4.33 -5.62 -7.95
C THR A 38 -4.55 -6.32 -9.31
N GLU A 39 -5.55 -5.91 -10.09
CA GLU A 39 -5.81 -6.45 -11.43
C GLU A 39 -4.86 -5.89 -12.48
N ASP A 40 -4.73 -6.63 -13.58
CA ASP A 40 -4.03 -6.16 -14.77
C ASP A 40 -4.91 -5.19 -15.54
N LEU A 41 -4.54 -3.91 -15.52
CA LEU A 41 -5.22 -2.86 -16.28
C LEU A 41 -4.45 -2.42 -17.52
N SER A 42 -3.44 -3.18 -17.95
CA SER A 42 -2.54 -2.82 -19.06
C SER A 42 -3.28 -2.65 -20.40
N GLU A 43 -4.38 -3.39 -20.63
CA GLU A 43 -5.20 -3.24 -21.84
C GLU A 43 -5.88 -1.86 -21.93
N TRP A 44 -6.06 -1.17 -20.79
CA TRP A 44 -6.61 0.18 -20.71
C TRP A 44 -5.54 1.26 -20.46
N GLY A 45 -4.27 0.93 -20.68
CA GLY A 45 -3.13 1.85 -20.48
C GLY A 45 -2.67 1.96 -19.03
N GLY A 46 -3.11 1.07 -18.15
CA GLY A 46 -2.61 0.94 -16.78
C GLY A 46 -1.21 0.33 -16.70
N THR A 47 -0.66 0.31 -15.48
CA THR A 47 0.60 -0.36 -15.18
C THR A 47 0.34 -1.84 -14.86
N ASP A 48 1.25 -2.75 -15.23
CA ASP A 48 1.08 -4.17 -14.92
C ASP A 48 1.08 -4.42 -13.39
N PRO A 49 0.38 -5.46 -12.90
CA PRO A 49 0.20 -5.68 -11.46
C PRO A 49 1.51 -5.84 -10.69
N ALA A 50 2.52 -6.48 -11.28
CA ALA A 50 3.80 -6.73 -10.61
C ALA A 50 4.58 -5.41 -10.41
N SER A 51 4.54 -4.52 -11.40
CA SER A 51 5.08 -3.17 -11.28
C SER A 51 4.31 -2.33 -10.24
N VAL A 52 2.98 -2.43 -10.18
CA VAL A 52 2.19 -1.74 -9.14
C VAL A 52 2.54 -2.24 -7.73
N ILE A 53 2.61 -3.55 -7.54
CA ILE A 53 2.93 -4.18 -6.24
C ILE A 53 4.36 -3.83 -5.81
N SER A 54 5.34 -3.97 -6.71
CA SER A 54 6.74 -3.67 -6.41
C SER A 54 6.96 -2.18 -6.13
N HIS A 55 6.27 -1.29 -6.84
CA HIS A 55 6.30 0.14 -6.57
C HIS A 55 5.72 0.47 -5.20
N ALA A 56 4.56 -0.09 -4.84
CA ALA A 56 3.94 0.13 -3.53
C ALA A 56 4.86 -0.35 -2.39
N ASN A 57 5.49 -1.52 -2.54
CA ASN A 57 6.46 -2.04 -1.57
C ASN A 57 7.68 -1.13 -1.42
N LEU A 58 8.27 -0.69 -2.54
CA LEU A 58 9.42 0.22 -2.51
C LEU A 58 9.04 1.53 -1.82
N MET A 59 7.97 2.17 -2.26
CA MET A 59 7.54 3.45 -1.71
C MET A 59 7.19 3.34 -0.22
N TRP A 60 6.52 2.27 0.19
CA TRP A 60 6.20 2.07 1.62
C TRP A 60 7.46 1.78 2.45
N SER A 61 8.46 1.09 1.91
CA SER A 61 9.74 0.87 2.61
C SER A 61 10.55 2.15 2.84
N LEU A 62 10.38 3.14 1.95
CA LEU A 62 11.01 4.46 2.03
C LEU A 62 10.16 5.47 2.81
N HIS A 63 8.91 5.12 3.12
CA HIS A 63 7.98 6.01 3.81
C HIS A 63 8.37 6.16 5.27
N ALA A 64 8.95 7.30 5.61
CA ALA A 64 9.27 7.67 6.99
C ALA A 64 8.20 8.60 7.57
N VAL A 65 7.75 8.30 8.78
CA VAL A 65 6.92 9.22 9.58
C VAL A 65 7.72 9.55 10.82
N GLU A 66 8.10 10.81 11.01
CA GLU A 66 8.86 11.18 12.20
C GLU A 66 8.11 10.78 13.49
N GLY A 67 8.83 10.10 14.38
CA GLY A 67 8.29 9.59 15.65
C GLY A 67 7.56 8.24 15.57
N ARG A 68 7.59 7.53 14.43
CA ARG A 68 6.96 6.21 14.25
C ARG A 68 7.75 5.28 13.33
#